data_AF-A0A7Y2GTW5-F1
#
_entry.id   AF-A0A7Y2GTW5-F1
#
_cell.length_a   1.000
_cell.length_b   1.000
_cell.length_c   1.000
_cell.angle_alpha   90.00
_cell.angle_beta   90.00
_cell.angle_gamma   90.00
#
_symmetry.space_group_name_H-M   'P 1'
#
loop_
_entity.id
_entity.type
_entity.pdbx_description
1 polymer ?
#
loop_
_entity_poly.entity_id
_entity_poly.type
_entity_poly.pdbx_seq_one_letter_code
_entity_poly.pdbx_strand_id
1 'polypeptide(L)'
;MNRNLKSGIGCILFFLLSCAVFAQSQTSLDLKQTDYIGRYNLKPDLVLEVTQDGEHLKLLPSFWGSAIVFNPIGKDKFESLLRPRMKFEFKRDPKGQVVELVSTGNRELNGVARRLPRGDSKAVEFLLAGKAGKAKAKLDQPSEKVSEARIVKLGFNLLRFRPSQAKCALEFLSSFESQYPNSADLQQLIGLASLMSKNRQNALNAFRKAAAIEPGDSMSASAIRLLDPNKAAPTPKDSWKLPFDIDKLFEQPSEEEIEKVRADWKNRDLRTKDVTVEHKSEMQLGGRKYQIRVFSHTVQNRKHYGAVLVPDGAKRGNSPVVLELHGVNARYSPFDIAKVKTPRLFGENRSHPIIAVPSFRGNTLVLEDKTFVSEGSPADAWDGAADDAIAFLNLITSKVPEADTGRISAFGKSRGGTVALLVGVRDKRIRSVVNWAGPSGWFSNMGTFGWSLKEQVRWGLWEKWKPGRGWG
;
A
#
# COMPACT_ATOMS: atom_id res chain seq x y z
N MET A 1 -2.15 47.68 2.60
CA MET A 1 -3.03 47.30 3.72
C MET A 1 -2.46 46.05 4.38
N ASN A 2 -1.80 46.23 5.52
CA ASN A 2 -1.14 45.20 6.32
C ASN A 2 -2.17 44.30 7.03
N ARG A 3 -2.05 42.99 6.89
CA ARG A 3 -2.50 42.06 7.94
C ARG A 3 -1.48 40.95 8.15
N ASN A 4 -0.87 41.04 9.34
CA ASN A 4 -0.09 40.04 10.03
C ASN A 4 -0.86 38.72 10.18
N LEU A 5 -0.17 37.60 9.94
CA LEU A 5 -0.55 36.28 10.46
C LEU A 5 0.67 35.73 11.21
N LYS A 6 0.66 35.94 12.53
CA LYS A 6 1.41 35.17 13.53
C LYS A 6 0.40 34.36 14.34
N SER A 7 0.47 33.03 14.19
CA SER A 7 0.09 31.95 15.13
C SER A 7 -0.22 30.71 14.27
N GLY A 8 0.12 29.48 14.62
CA GLY A 8 0.80 28.94 15.79
C GLY A 8 1.28 27.52 15.45
N ILE A 9 2.27 27.10 16.21
CA ILE A 9 2.80 25.73 16.28
C ILE A 9 1.63 24.77 16.58
N GLY A 10 1.42 23.77 15.73
CA GLY A 10 0.36 22.77 15.97
C GLY A 10 0.11 21.83 14.79
N CYS A 11 1.08 21.00 14.41
CA CYS A 11 0.85 19.84 13.54
C CYS A 11 1.89 18.74 13.80
N ILE A 12 1.88 18.21 15.03
CA ILE A 12 2.42 16.88 15.35
C ILE A 12 1.36 16.19 16.20
N LEU A 13 0.28 15.69 15.59
CA LEU A 13 -0.60 14.65 16.12
C LEU A 13 -1.60 14.22 15.02
N PHE A 14 -1.15 13.42 14.05
CA PHE A 14 -2.06 12.76 13.08
C PHE A 14 -1.68 11.28 12.90
N PHE A 15 -1.47 10.60 14.04
CA PHE A 15 -1.23 9.14 14.08
C PHE A 15 -2.21 8.37 14.98
N LEU A 16 -3.31 8.99 15.42
CA LEU A 16 -4.30 8.37 16.31
C LEU A 16 -5.75 8.73 15.92
N LEU A 17 -6.17 8.40 14.69
CA LEU A 17 -7.59 8.27 14.37
C LEU A 17 -7.86 6.92 13.73
N SER A 18 -7.92 5.90 14.57
CA SER A 18 -8.54 4.61 14.28
C SER A 18 -9.18 4.04 15.54
N CYS A 19 -9.90 4.87 16.31
CA CYS A 19 -10.72 4.42 17.43
C CYS A 19 -11.95 5.33 17.56
N ALA A 20 -13.16 4.77 17.41
CA ALA A 20 -14.33 5.05 18.25
C ALA A 20 -15.54 4.20 17.83
N VAL A 21 -15.86 3.27 18.74
CA VAL A 21 -17.15 2.66 19.05
C VAL A 21 -17.77 1.70 18.02
N PHE A 22 -17.47 0.42 18.21
CA PHE A 22 -18.35 -0.69 17.87
C PHE A 22 -18.69 -1.43 19.16
N ALA A 23 -19.92 -1.29 19.62
CA ALA A 23 -20.53 -2.18 20.61
C ALA A 23 -21.59 -2.99 19.87
N GLN A 24 -21.39 -4.30 19.75
CA GLN A 24 -22.50 -5.21 19.47
C GLN A 24 -22.22 -6.61 19.99
N SER A 25 -23.30 -7.19 20.51
CA SER A 25 -23.44 -8.48 21.16
C SER A 25 -22.91 -9.65 20.33
N GLN A 26 -21.69 -10.07 20.64
CA GLN A 26 -21.35 -11.48 20.69
C GLN A 26 -21.13 -11.81 22.16
N THR A 27 -21.41 -13.04 22.58
CA THR A 27 -21.04 -13.56 23.89
C THR A 27 -19.66 -13.03 24.26
N SER A 28 -19.60 -12.07 25.18
CA SER A 28 -18.35 -11.42 25.55
C SER A 28 -17.50 -12.49 26.24
N LEU A 29 -16.64 -13.16 25.48
CA LEU A 29 -15.49 -13.81 26.04
C LEU A 29 -14.76 -12.69 26.77
N ASP A 30 -14.79 -12.71 28.11
CA ASP A 30 -14.18 -11.72 28.96
C ASP A 30 -12.67 -11.73 28.69
N LEU A 31 -12.24 -10.99 27.66
CA LEU A 31 -10.88 -10.88 27.15
C LEU A 31 -10.02 -9.97 28.05
N LYS A 32 -10.36 -9.84 29.33
CA LYS A 32 -9.51 -9.23 30.37
C LYS A 32 -8.14 -9.93 30.54
N GLN A 33 -7.79 -10.86 29.66
CA GLN A 33 -6.55 -11.62 29.67
C GLN A 33 -5.44 -10.87 28.93
N THR A 34 -4.63 -10.16 29.70
CA THR A 34 -3.35 -9.57 29.30
C THR A 34 -2.28 -10.60 28.91
N ASP A 35 -2.56 -11.90 29.05
CA ASP A 35 -1.56 -12.96 28.94
C ASP A 35 -1.10 -13.24 27.51
N TYR A 36 -1.90 -12.90 26.49
CA TYR A 36 -1.52 -12.93 25.08
C TYR A 36 -0.54 -11.81 24.70
N ILE A 37 -0.57 -10.69 25.42
CA ILE A 37 0.24 -9.51 25.12
C ILE A 37 1.71 -9.83 25.34
N GLY A 38 2.54 -9.47 24.36
CA GLY A 38 3.97 -9.69 24.45
C GLY A 38 4.64 -9.86 23.10
N ARG A 39 5.87 -10.37 23.15
CA ARG A 39 6.73 -10.56 21.99
C ARG A 39 6.88 -12.05 21.71
N TYR A 40 6.81 -12.42 20.45
CA TYR A 40 6.92 -13.81 20.00
C TYR A 40 7.95 -13.89 18.86
N ASN A 41 8.91 -14.78 18.99
CA ASN A 41 9.96 -14.99 17.99
C ASN A 41 9.55 -16.10 17.04
N LEU A 42 9.21 -15.73 15.80
CA LEU A 42 8.83 -16.70 14.76
C LEU A 42 10.05 -17.24 14.02
N LYS A 43 11.03 -16.37 13.74
CA LYS A 43 12.30 -16.66 13.07
C LYS A 43 13.38 -15.77 13.68
N PRO A 44 14.69 -16.07 13.55
CA PRO A 44 15.76 -15.30 14.19
C PRO A 44 15.68 -13.77 14.02
N ASP A 45 15.11 -13.30 12.90
CA ASP A 45 15.01 -11.88 12.55
C ASP A 45 13.56 -11.40 12.41
N LEU A 46 12.60 -12.14 12.97
CA LEU A 46 11.18 -11.84 12.89
C LEU A 46 10.52 -12.00 14.26
N VAL A 47 10.49 -10.89 14.99
CA VAL A 47 9.72 -10.74 16.22
C VAL A 47 8.33 -10.24 15.87
N LEU A 48 7.30 -10.86 16.45
CA LEU A 48 5.92 -10.45 16.38
C LEU A 48 5.55 -9.79 17.71
N GLU A 49 5.08 -8.56 17.66
CA GLU A 49 4.55 -7.86 18.82
C GLU A 49 3.02 -8.01 18.83
N VAL A 50 2.48 -8.60 19.90
CA VAL A 50 1.05 -8.73 20.14
C VAL A 50 0.64 -7.67 21.14
N THR A 51 -0.27 -6.79 20.74
CA THR A 51 -0.94 -5.82 21.61
C THR A 51 -2.45 -6.03 21.58
N GLN A 52 -3.18 -5.42 22.51
CA GLN A 52 -4.63 -5.51 22.61
C GLN A 52 -5.25 -4.12 22.42
N ASP A 53 -6.38 -4.07 21.72
CA ASP A 53 -7.22 -2.88 21.55
C ASP A 53 -8.69 -3.27 21.69
N GLY A 54 -9.27 -3.00 22.85
CA GLY A 54 -10.58 -3.52 23.24
C GLY A 54 -10.60 -5.05 23.22
N GLU A 55 -11.52 -5.62 22.44
CA GLU A 55 -11.69 -7.06 22.26
C GLU A 55 -10.80 -7.64 21.14
N HIS A 56 -10.00 -6.82 20.48
CA HIS A 56 -9.18 -7.23 19.35
C HIS A 56 -7.72 -7.39 19.75
N LEU A 57 -7.06 -8.37 19.13
CA LEU A 57 -5.60 -8.44 19.15
C LEU A 57 -5.03 -7.76 17.91
N LYS A 58 -3.93 -7.05 18.10
CA LYS A 58 -3.12 -6.45 17.06
C LYS A 58 -1.78 -7.16 16.99
N LEU A 59 -1.41 -7.64 15.82
CA LEU A 59 -0.09 -8.22 15.57
C LEU A 59 0.74 -7.28 14.70
N LEU A 60 1.91 -6.90 15.17
CA LEU A 60 2.88 -6.12 14.43
C LEU A 60 4.15 -6.96 14.21
N PRO A 61 4.35 -7.53 13.02
CA PRO A 61 5.62 -8.15 12.66
C PRO A 61 6.74 -7.10 12.57
N SER A 62 7.96 -7.49 12.93
CA SER A 62 9.16 -6.66 12.76
C SER A 62 9.27 -6.16 11.32
N PHE A 63 9.69 -4.90 11.16
CA PHE A 63 9.76 -4.13 9.90
C PHE A 63 8.42 -3.78 9.24
N TRP A 64 7.28 -4.34 9.65
CA TRP A 64 6.00 -3.96 9.06
C TRP A 64 5.61 -2.54 9.51
N GLY A 65 4.91 -1.83 8.62
CA GLY A 65 4.41 -0.48 8.89
C GLY A 65 3.00 -0.44 9.50
N SER A 66 2.32 -1.59 9.58
CA SER A 66 0.93 -1.68 10.01
C SER A 66 0.68 -2.96 10.81
N ALA A 67 -0.09 -2.84 11.88
CA ALA A 67 -0.58 -3.99 12.62
C ALA A 67 -1.72 -4.69 11.86
N ILE A 68 -1.83 -5.99 12.06
CA ILE A 68 -2.95 -6.80 11.59
C ILE A 68 -3.92 -6.97 12.77
N VAL A 69 -5.20 -6.68 12.54
CA VAL A 69 -6.26 -6.78 13.55
C VAL A 69 -6.91 -8.15 13.46
N PHE A 70 -7.15 -8.76 14.63
CA PHE A 70 -7.77 -10.07 14.77
C PHE A 70 -8.97 -10.03 15.71
N ASN A 71 -10.01 -10.77 15.34
CA ASN A 71 -11.19 -11.02 16.15
C ASN A 71 -11.04 -12.35 16.90
N PRO A 72 -11.53 -12.46 18.13
CA PRO A 72 -11.65 -13.74 18.81
C PRO A 72 -12.68 -14.61 18.08
N ILE A 73 -12.34 -15.89 17.86
CA ILE A 73 -13.25 -16.89 17.31
C ILE A 73 -13.37 -18.13 18.22
N GLY A 74 -12.78 -18.05 19.41
CA GLY A 74 -12.78 -19.09 20.43
C GLY A 74 -11.68 -18.84 21.46
N LYS A 75 -11.62 -19.68 22.50
CA LYS A 75 -10.54 -19.63 23.47
C LYS A 75 -9.19 -19.83 22.76
N ASP A 76 -8.25 -18.92 23.00
CA ASP A 76 -6.91 -18.90 22.40
C ASP A 76 -6.88 -18.82 20.86
N LYS A 77 -8.02 -18.60 20.18
CA LYS A 77 -8.13 -18.65 18.71
C LYS A 77 -8.66 -17.35 18.14
N PHE A 78 -7.96 -16.87 17.11
CA PHE A 78 -8.19 -15.55 16.53
C PHE A 78 -8.15 -15.60 15.00
N GLU A 79 -8.97 -14.78 14.34
CA GLU A 79 -9.05 -14.68 12.89
C GLU A 79 -8.87 -13.23 12.42
N SER A 80 -8.11 -13.02 11.34
CA SER A 80 -7.87 -11.66 10.84
C SER A 80 -9.14 -11.06 10.24
N LEU A 81 -9.51 -9.87 10.72
CA LEU A 81 -10.69 -9.12 10.29
C LEU A 81 -10.74 -8.91 8.77
N LEU A 82 -9.59 -8.62 8.15
CA LEU A 82 -9.49 -8.32 6.72
C LEU A 82 -9.08 -9.52 5.86
N ARG A 83 -8.64 -10.62 6.49
CA ARG A 83 -8.12 -11.81 5.80
C ARG A 83 -8.52 -13.07 6.59
N PRO A 84 -9.78 -13.54 6.51
CA PRO A 84 -10.26 -14.69 7.30
C PRO A 84 -9.44 -15.99 7.19
N ARG A 85 -8.71 -16.17 6.09
CA ARG A 85 -7.77 -17.29 5.94
C ARG A 85 -6.60 -17.24 6.94
N MET A 86 -6.26 -16.05 7.42
CA MET A 86 -5.18 -15.82 8.36
C MET A 86 -5.68 -15.97 9.80
N LYS A 87 -5.15 -16.96 10.50
CA LYS A 87 -5.59 -17.36 11.85
C LYS A 87 -4.42 -17.51 12.79
N PHE A 88 -4.64 -17.15 14.05
CA PHE A 88 -3.72 -17.43 15.16
C PHE A 88 -4.34 -18.35 16.19
N GLU A 89 -3.50 -19.19 16.75
CA GLU A 89 -3.82 -20.01 17.91
C GLU A 89 -2.68 -19.90 18.93
N PHE A 90 -3.00 -19.47 20.15
CA PHE A 90 -2.05 -19.46 21.24
C PHE A 90 -1.98 -20.85 21.89
N LYS A 91 -0.77 -21.30 22.21
CA LYS A 91 -0.56 -22.54 22.98
C LYS A 91 -0.11 -22.18 24.39
N ARG A 92 -0.66 -22.91 25.34
CA ARG A 92 -0.38 -22.75 26.76
C ARG A 92 0.43 -23.93 27.28
N ASP A 93 1.29 -23.68 28.25
CA ASP A 93 1.99 -24.72 29.00
C ASP A 93 1.06 -25.38 30.04
N PRO A 94 1.49 -26.44 30.76
CA PRO A 94 0.69 -27.08 31.80
C PRO A 94 0.30 -26.16 32.97
N LYS A 95 0.98 -25.02 33.15
CA LYS A 95 0.66 -23.99 34.15
C LYS A 95 -0.37 -22.98 33.63
N GLY A 96 -0.87 -23.18 32.41
CA GLY A 96 -1.84 -22.31 31.76
C GLY A 96 -1.23 -21.04 31.16
N GLN A 97 0.10 -20.89 31.13
CA GLN A 97 0.75 -19.70 30.58
C GLN A 97 0.88 -19.78 29.07
N VAL A 98 0.57 -18.69 28.37
CA VAL A 98 0.80 -18.60 26.92
C VAL A 98 2.30 -18.62 26.63
N VAL A 99 2.75 -19.62 25.87
CA VAL A 99 4.17 -19.85 25.54
C VAL A 99 4.44 -19.82 24.03
N GLU A 100 3.43 -20.05 23.19
CA GLU A 100 3.59 -20.02 21.74
C GLU A 100 2.39 -19.38 21.04
N LEU A 101 2.64 -18.84 19.85
CA LEU A 101 1.65 -18.37 18.88
C LEU A 101 1.83 -19.15 17.59
N VAL A 102 0.84 -19.93 17.20
CA VAL A 102 0.80 -20.64 15.92
C VAL A 102 0.08 -19.77 14.90
N SER A 103 0.72 -19.52 13.77
CA SER A 103 0.19 -18.67 12.71
C SER A 103 0.01 -19.44 11.40
N THR A 104 -1.13 -19.22 10.75
CA THR A 104 -1.51 -19.87 9.48
C THR A 104 -2.14 -18.86 8.51
N GLY A 105 -2.20 -19.22 7.22
CA GLY A 105 -2.87 -18.42 6.19
C GLY A 105 -2.07 -17.25 5.61
N ASN A 106 -0.81 -17.07 6.01
CA ASN A 106 0.10 -16.09 5.43
C ASN A 106 1.50 -16.70 5.29
N ARG A 107 1.98 -16.87 4.05
CA ARG A 107 3.27 -17.53 3.75
C ARG A 107 4.45 -16.99 4.57
N GLU A 108 4.51 -15.70 4.86
CA GLU A 108 5.63 -15.09 5.59
C GLU A 108 5.56 -15.35 7.10
N LEU A 109 4.33 -15.38 7.63
CA LEU A 109 4.02 -15.51 9.05
C LEU A 109 3.64 -16.94 9.47
N ASN A 110 3.53 -17.88 8.54
CA ASN A 110 3.23 -19.26 8.86
C ASN A 110 4.32 -19.88 9.75
N GLY A 111 3.91 -20.54 10.82
CA GLY A 111 4.80 -21.26 11.74
C GLY A 111 4.44 -21.08 13.21
N VAL A 112 5.36 -21.50 14.07
CA VAL A 112 5.23 -21.42 15.54
C VAL A 112 6.18 -20.35 16.05
N ALA A 113 5.63 -19.30 16.67
CA ALA A 113 6.39 -18.24 17.29
C ALA A 113 6.45 -18.45 18.81
N ARG A 114 7.66 -18.55 19.36
CA ARG A 114 7.86 -18.77 20.80
C ARG A 114 7.84 -17.45 21.55
N ARG A 115 7.16 -17.39 22.69
CA ARG A 115 7.13 -16.20 23.54
C ARG A 115 8.54 -15.86 24.01
N LEU A 116 8.93 -14.60 23.87
CA LEU A 116 10.21 -14.10 24.32
C LEU A 116 10.13 -13.64 25.77
N PRO A 117 11.08 -14.04 26.63
CA PRO A 117 11.21 -13.49 27.97
C PRO A 117 11.39 -11.96 27.95
N ARG A 118 11.03 -11.32 29.07
CA ARG A 118 11.32 -9.91 29.27
C ARG A 118 12.85 -9.71 29.26
N GLY A 119 13.33 -8.77 28.44
CA GLY A 119 14.76 -8.46 28.32
C GLY A 119 15.52 -9.23 27.24
N ASP A 120 15.01 -10.37 26.75
CA ASP A 120 15.63 -11.09 25.61
C ASP A 120 15.29 -10.38 24.29
N SER A 121 16.02 -9.29 24.01
CA SER A 121 15.84 -8.52 22.78
C SER A 121 16.66 -9.11 21.64
N LYS A 122 16.06 -9.15 20.45
CA LYS A 122 16.71 -9.65 19.22
C LYS A 122 17.43 -8.53 18.50
N ALA A 123 18.39 -8.90 17.64
CA ALA A 123 19.18 -7.95 16.85
C ALA A 123 18.28 -7.00 16.02
N VAL A 124 17.20 -7.53 15.44
CA VAL A 124 16.20 -6.74 14.70
C VAL A 124 15.57 -5.63 15.54
N GLU A 125 15.29 -5.86 16.81
CA GLU A 125 14.71 -4.85 17.70
C GLU A 125 15.71 -3.72 18.01
N PHE A 126 17.00 -4.06 18.17
CA PHE A 126 18.05 -3.05 18.32
C PHE A 126 18.23 -2.21 17.06
N LEU A 127 18.18 -2.83 15.88
CA LEU A 127 18.23 -2.12 14.60
C LEU A 127 17.08 -1.15 14.44
N LEU A 128 15.84 -1.59 14.69
CA LEU A 128 14.65 -0.74 14.65
C LEU A 128 14.71 0.40 15.67
N ALA A 129 15.43 0.21 16.78
CA ALA A 129 15.70 1.24 17.78
C ALA A 129 16.91 2.13 17.45
N GLY A 130 17.54 1.99 16.29
CA GLY A 130 18.70 2.80 15.88
C GLY A 130 20.01 2.45 16.60
N LYS A 131 20.14 1.24 17.15
CA LYS A 131 21.28 0.79 17.98
C LYS A 131 22.12 -0.26 17.26
N ALA A 132 22.77 0.13 16.16
CA ALA A 132 23.57 -0.75 15.32
C ALA A 132 24.64 -1.55 16.09
N GLY A 133 25.44 -0.90 16.94
CA GLY A 133 26.45 -1.59 17.76
C GLY A 133 25.86 -2.68 18.70
N LYS A 134 24.66 -2.48 19.26
CA LYS A 134 24.00 -3.51 20.09
C LYS A 134 23.46 -4.66 19.24
N ALA A 135 22.97 -4.38 18.04
CA ALA A 135 22.56 -5.41 17.10
C ALA A 135 23.77 -6.27 16.67
N LYS A 136 24.91 -5.64 16.37
CA LYS A 136 26.17 -6.32 16.08
C LYS A 136 26.61 -7.20 17.24
N ALA A 137 26.70 -6.64 18.45
CA ALA A 137 27.10 -7.39 19.65
C ALA A 137 26.15 -8.56 19.95
N LYS A 138 24.85 -8.43 19.63
CA LYS A 138 23.89 -9.54 19.76
C LYS A 138 24.19 -10.65 18.76
N LEU A 139 24.49 -10.29 17.51
CA LEU A 139 24.81 -11.25 16.45
C LEU A 139 26.19 -11.89 16.64
N ASP A 140 27.15 -11.23 17.28
CA ASP A 140 28.45 -11.84 17.61
C ASP A 140 28.38 -12.91 18.71
N GLN A 141 27.23 -13.08 19.37
CA GLN A 141 27.07 -14.13 20.38
C GLN A 141 27.16 -15.52 19.74
N PRO A 142 27.90 -16.49 20.31
CA PRO A 142 28.04 -17.83 19.73
C PRO A 142 26.72 -18.58 19.50
N SER A 143 25.68 -18.26 20.27
CA SER A 143 24.33 -18.82 20.14
C SER A 143 23.55 -18.28 18.95
N GLU A 144 23.97 -17.14 18.40
CA GLU A 144 23.39 -16.51 17.22
C GLU A 144 24.26 -16.85 16.02
N LYS A 145 24.04 -18.00 15.38
CA LYS A 145 24.76 -18.32 14.12
C LYS A 145 24.49 -17.21 13.10
N VAL A 146 25.53 -16.46 12.72
CA VAL A 146 25.45 -15.39 11.72
C VAL A 146 25.98 -15.91 10.41
N SER A 147 25.19 -15.76 9.35
CA SER A 147 25.68 -15.86 7.99
C SER A 147 25.66 -14.49 7.34
N GLU A 148 26.52 -14.32 6.33
CA GLU A 148 26.51 -13.14 5.44
C GLU A 148 25.09 -12.82 4.94
N ALA A 149 24.39 -13.82 4.40
CA ALA A 149 23.03 -13.67 3.89
C ALA A 149 22.04 -13.13 4.95
N ARG A 150 22.24 -13.48 6.22
CA ARG A 150 21.42 -12.95 7.33
C ARG A 150 21.70 -11.47 7.56
N ILE A 151 22.97 -11.06 7.56
CA ILE A 151 23.39 -9.66 7.72
C ILE A 151 22.88 -8.80 6.56
N VAL A 152 23.11 -9.24 5.33
CA VAL A 152 22.63 -8.60 4.10
C VAL A 152 21.11 -8.42 4.17
N LYS A 153 20.37 -9.47 4.53
CA LYS A 153 18.91 -9.41 4.66
C LYS A 153 18.44 -8.42 5.74
N LEU A 154 19.08 -8.39 6.91
CA LEU A 154 18.73 -7.45 7.98
C LEU A 154 18.98 -6.00 7.57
N GLY A 155 20.14 -5.70 6.98
CA GLY A 155 20.48 -4.37 6.49
C GLY A 155 19.54 -3.93 5.36
N PHE A 156 19.26 -4.80 4.39
CA PHE A 156 18.31 -4.53 3.32
C PHE A 156 16.90 -4.24 3.86
N ASN A 157 16.39 -5.06 4.78
CA ASN A 157 15.09 -4.82 5.40
C ASN A 157 15.06 -3.47 6.16
N LEU A 158 16.13 -3.13 6.86
CA LEU A 158 16.23 -1.84 7.54
C LEU A 158 16.15 -0.67 6.56
N LEU A 159 16.92 -0.70 5.46
CA LEU A 159 16.88 0.33 4.41
C LEU A 159 15.50 0.42 3.75
N ARG A 160 14.88 -0.73 3.43
CA ARG A 160 13.58 -0.80 2.76
C ARG A 160 12.44 -0.28 3.63
N PHE A 161 12.38 -0.70 4.89
CA PHE A 161 11.22 -0.46 5.76
C PHE A 161 11.41 0.74 6.71
N ARG A 162 12.65 1.19 6.92
CA ARG A 162 13.00 2.34 7.76
C ARG A 162 14.07 3.19 7.06
N PRO A 163 13.78 3.77 5.88
CA PRO A 163 14.76 4.54 5.12
C PRO A 163 15.36 5.73 5.89
N SER A 164 14.65 6.28 6.89
CA SER A 164 15.17 7.30 7.80
C SER A 164 16.31 6.82 8.70
N GLN A 165 16.51 5.51 8.84
CA GLN A 165 17.59 4.89 9.62
C GLN A 165 18.78 4.45 8.75
N ALA A 166 18.95 5.03 7.55
CA ALA A 166 20.06 4.70 6.66
C ALA A 166 21.45 4.78 7.31
N LYS A 167 21.68 5.74 8.23
CA LYS A 167 22.94 5.83 8.99
C LYS A 167 23.15 4.64 9.93
N CYS A 168 22.10 4.18 10.61
CA CYS A 168 22.13 2.98 11.46
C CYS A 168 22.40 1.73 10.60
N ALA A 169 21.77 1.62 9.43
CA ALA A 169 22.02 0.53 8.49
C ALA A 169 23.48 0.54 8.00
N LEU A 170 24.03 1.71 7.66
CA LEU A 170 25.42 1.86 7.25
C LEU A 170 26.38 1.42 8.37
N GLU A 171 26.20 1.91 9.59
CA GLU A 171 27.02 1.52 10.75
C GLU A 171 26.96 0.00 10.99
N PHE A 172 25.75 -0.57 10.96
CA PHE A 172 25.54 -2.00 11.13
C PHE A 172 26.26 -2.82 10.06
N LEU A 173 26.05 -2.50 8.78
CA LEU A 173 26.65 -3.22 7.65
C LEU A 173 28.18 -3.08 7.64
N SER A 174 28.70 -1.87 7.83
CA SER A 174 30.14 -1.63 7.85
C SER A 174 30.85 -2.36 9.01
N SER A 175 30.17 -2.61 10.13
CA SER A 175 30.73 -3.40 11.24
C SER A 175 31.01 -4.88 10.89
N PHE A 176 30.52 -5.36 9.75
CA PHE A 176 30.74 -6.71 9.25
C PHE A 176 31.72 -6.78 8.06
N GLU A 177 32.25 -5.65 7.58
CA GLU A 177 33.17 -5.65 6.42
C GLU A 177 34.41 -6.50 6.64
N SER A 178 35.00 -6.48 7.85
CA SER A 178 36.17 -7.30 8.17
C SER A 178 35.86 -8.80 8.26
N GLN A 179 34.62 -9.16 8.60
CA GLN A 179 34.18 -10.56 8.68
C GLN A 179 33.84 -11.13 7.30
N TYR A 180 33.36 -10.28 6.37
CA TYR A 180 32.97 -10.68 5.01
C TYR A 180 33.62 -9.77 3.95
N PRO A 181 34.96 -9.75 3.83
CA PRO A 181 35.66 -8.81 2.95
C PRO A 181 35.40 -9.04 1.45
N ASN A 182 35.01 -10.26 1.09
CA ASN A 182 34.75 -10.67 -0.30
C ASN A 182 33.25 -10.75 -0.63
N SER A 183 32.39 -10.11 0.16
CA SER A 183 30.94 -10.08 -0.09
C SER A 183 30.57 -8.91 -1.00
N ALA A 184 30.22 -9.20 -2.26
CA ALA A 184 29.71 -8.19 -3.18
C ALA A 184 28.37 -7.63 -2.67
N ASP A 185 27.45 -8.48 -2.21
CA ASP A 185 26.13 -8.10 -1.68
C ASP A 185 26.25 -7.13 -0.49
N LEU A 186 27.18 -7.39 0.45
CA LEU A 186 27.42 -6.51 1.59
C LEU A 186 27.92 -5.14 1.13
N GLN A 187 28.89 -5.11 0.20
CA GLN A 187 29.43 -3.87 -0.34
C GLN A 187 28.39 -3.07 -1.14
N GLN A 188 27.51 -3.74 -1.89
CA GLN A 188 26.38 -3.10 -2.56
C GLN A 188 25.43 -2.44 -1.56
N LEU A 189 25.06 -3.14 -0.48
CA LEU A 189 24.19 -2.58 0.55
C LEU A 189 24.85 -1.43 1.33
N ILE A 190 26.17 -1.49 1.58
CA ILE A 190 26.94 -0.36 2.13
C ILE A 190 26.88 0.83 1.17
N GLY A 191 26.97 0.57 -0.14
CA GLY A 191 26.80 1.57 -1.18
C GLY A 191 25.44 2.26 -1.12
N LEU A 192 24.36 1.48 -1.07
CA LEU A 192 22.99 1.98 -0.94
C LEU A 192 22.76 2.72 0.38
N ALA A 193 23.21 2.18 1.51
CA ALA A 193 23.09 2.83 2.82
C ALA A 193 23.84 4.16 2.88
N SER A 194 25.02 4.23 2.25
CA SER A 194 25.81 5.45 2.11
C SER A 194 25.09 6.49 1.26
N LEU A 195 24.52 6.07 0.14
CA LEU A 195 23.76 6.95 -0.74
C LEU A 195 22.52 7.52 -0.04
N MET A 196 21.75 6.68 0.66
CA MET A 196 20.61 7.10 1.47
C MET A 196 21.01 8.01 2.64
N SER A 197 22.24 7.87 3.14
CA SER A 197 22.83 8.75 4.15
C SER A 197 23.47 10.02 3.57
N LYS A 198 23.27 10.29 2.27
CA LYS A 198 23.82 11.42 1.50
C LYS A 198 25.35 11.45 1.42
N ASN A 199 26.02 10.32 1.60
CA ASN A 199 27.46 10.18 1.42
C ASN A 199 27.79 9.51 0.08
N ARG A 200 27.74 10.31 -1.00
CA ARG A 200 27.92 9.82 -2.37
C ARG A 200 29.32 9.27 -2.64
N GLN A 201 30.35 9.84 -2.03
CA GLN A 201 31.71 9.34 -2.20
C GLN A 201 31.89 7.95 -1.58
N ASN A 202 31.36 7.73 -0.37
CA ASN A 202 31.40 6.40 0.23
C ASN A 202 30.56 5.40 -0.56
N ALA A 203 29.41 5.84 -1.09
CA ALA A 203 28.59 5.02 -1.98
C ALA A 203 29.38 4.57 -3.22
N LEU A 204 30.04 5.51 -3.91
CA LEU A 204 30.87 5.21 -5.08
C LEU A 204 32.00 4.23 -4.75
N ASN A 205 32.68 4.41 -3.63
CA ASN A 205 33.77 3.53 -3.20
C ASN A 205 33.26 2.10 -2.92
N ALA A 206 32.12 1.97 -2.23
CA ALA A 206 31.53 0.67 -1.91
C ALA A 206 31.05 -0.07 -3.18
N PHE A 207 30.40 0.63 -4.12
CA PHE A 207 30.03 0.02 -5.40
C PHE A 207 31.24 -0.38 -6.24
N ARG A 208 32.35 0.39 -6.21
CA ARG A 208 33.61 -0.01 -6.85
C ARG A 208 34.20 -1.27 -6.21
N LYS A 209 34.16 -1.40 -4.88
CA LYS A 209 34.56 -2.64 -4.19
C LYS A 209 33.68 -3.82 -4.60
N ALA A 210 32.36 -3.65 -4.61
CA ALA A 210 31.43 -4.69 -5.06
C ALA A 210 31.71 -5.13 -6.51
N ALA A 211 31.89 -4.20 -7.44
CA ALA A 211 32.22 -4.50 -8.84
C ALA A 211 33.62 -5.13 -9.01
N ALA A 212 34.57 -4.87 -8.08
CA ALA A 212 35.87 -5.54 -8.11
C ALA A 212 35.76 -7.02 -7.66
N ILE A 213 34.85 -7.31 -6.72
CA ILE A 213 34.55 -8.67 -6.27
C ILE A 213 33.74 -9.42 -7.34
N GLU A 214 32.74 -8.77 -7.94
CA GLU A 214 31.86 -9.33 -8.96
C GLU A 214 31.77 -8.40 -10.19
N PRO A 215 32.70 -8.51 -11.16
CA PRO A 215 32.75 -7.63 -12.34
C PRO A 215 31.51 -7.64 -13.25
N GLY A 216 30.65 -8.65 -13.12
CA GLY A 216 29.41 -8.79 -13.87
C GLY A 216 28.19 -8.12 -13.23
N ASP A 217 28.31 -7.57 -12.01
CA ASP A 217 27.17 -7.00 -11.31
C ASP A 217 26.65 -5.72 -11.97
N SER A 218 25.48 -5.83 -12.60
CA SER A 218 24.84 -4.73 -13.32
C SER A 218 24.41 -3.57 -12.42
N MET A 219 24.11 -3.84 -11.14
CA MET A 219 23.70 -2.83 -10.18
C MET A 219 24.88 -1.91 -9.83
N SER A 220 26.01 -2.47 -9.41
CA SER A 220 27.22 -1.71 -9.09
C SER A 220 27.75 -0.98 -10.31
N ALA A 221 27.76 -1.61 -11.49
CA ALA A 221 28.21 -0.96 -12.71
C ALA A 221 27.36 0.28 -13.05
N SER A 222 26.04 0.19 -12.88
CA SER A 222 25.11 1.31 -13.10
C SER A 222 25.24 2.39 -12.03
N ALA A 223 25.35 2.01 -10.76
CA ALA A 223 25.56 2.93 -9.65
C ALA A 223 26.87 3.73 -9.78
N ILE A 224 27.97 3.08 -10.16
CA ILE A 224 29.26 3.75 -10.42
C ILE A 224 29.10 4.78 -11.54
N ARG A 225 28.40 4.46 -12.63
CA ARG A 225 28.18 5.42 -13.74
C ARG A 225 27.34 6.63 -13.31
N LEU A 226 26.34 6.44 -12.45
CA LEU A 226 25.52 7.54 -11.91
C LEU A 226 26.31 8.44 -10.94
N LEU A 227 27.26 7.85 -10.20
CA LEU A 227 27.99 8.54 -9.13
C LEU A 227 29.31 9.15 -9.58
N ASP A 228 29.94 8.61 -10.62
CA ASP A 228 31.26 9.04 -11.12
C ASP A 228 31.11 10.04 -12.27
N PRO A 229 31.37 11.34 -12.05
CA PRO A 229 31.23 12.37 -13.08
C PRO A 229 32.20 12.17 -14.26
N ASN A 230 33.27 11.39 -14.07
CA ASN A 230 34.26 11.12 -15.11
C ASN A 230 33.88 9.92 -16.00
N LYS A 231 32.89 9.11 -15.60
CA LYS A 231 32.34 8.09 -16.49
C LYS A 231 31.26 8.74 -17.34
N ALA A 232 31.57 8.95 -18.62
CA ALA A 232 30.60 9.45 -19.58
C ALA A 232 29.32 8.59 -19.56
N ALA A 233 28.16 9.26 -19.57
CA ALA A 233 26.90 8.59 -19.87
C ALA A 233 27.04 7.88 -21.23
N PRO A 234 26.42 6.70 -21.42
CA PRO A 234 26.45 6.02 -22.71
C PRO A 234 26.03 6.97 -23.84
N THR A 235 26.77 6.94 -24.94
CA THR A 235 26.53 7.83 -26.08
C THR A 235 25.12 7.64 -26.64
N PRO A 236 24.45 8.72 -27.11
CA PRO A 236 23.02 8.72 -27.50
C PRO A 236 22.56 7.74 -28.60
N LYS A 237 23.47 6.98 -29.24
CA LYS A 237 23.09 5.99 -30.26
C LYS A 237 22.35 4.78 -29.65
N ASP A 238 22.61 4.46 -28.39
CA ASP A 238 22.05 3.27 -27.73
C ASP A 238 20.96 3.56 -26.68
N SER A 239 20.74 4.83 -26.32
CA SER A 239 19.77 5.26 -25.29
C SER A 239 18.43 5.72 -25.87
N TRP A 240 17.40 5.76 -25.02
CA TRP A 240 16.12 6.39 -25.35
C TRP A 240 16.28 7.91 -25.41
N LYS A 241 15.78 8.53 -26.50
CA LYS A 241 15.58 9.97 -26.57
C LYS A 241 14.16 10.30 -26.15
N LEU A 242 14.02 11.05 -25.07
CA LEU A 242 12.71 11.60 -24.69
C LEU A 242 12.34 12.73 -25.64
N PRO A 243 11.06 12.87 -26.04
CA PRO A 243 10.59 13.97 -26.87
C PRO A 243 10.43 15.29 -26.09
N PHE A 244 10.92 15.32 -24.84
CA PHE A 244 10.83 16.45 -23.93
C PHE A 244 12.08 16.52 -23.05
N ASP A 245 12.27 17.70 -22.44
CA ASP A 245 13.36 17.94 -21.50
C ASP A 245 13.04 17.29 -20.14
N ILE A 246 13.94 16.43 -19.67
CA ILE A 246 13.82 15.75 -18.38
C ILE A 246 13.93 16.72 -17.21
N ASP A 247 14.66 17.82 -17.36
CA ASP A 247 14.83 18.81 -16.31
C ASP A 247 13.51 19.54 -16.10
N LYS A 248 12.86 19.94 -17.19
CA LYS A 248 11.50 20.51 -17.16
C LYS A 248 10.45 19.56 -16.60
N LEU A 249 10.55 18.26 -16.87
CA LEU A 249 9.60 17.26 -16.34
C LEU A 249 9.53 17.24 -14.80
N PHE A 250 10.63 17.58 -14.12
CA PHE A 250 10.72 17.54 -12.66
C PHE A 250 10.59 18.91 -11.98
N GLU A 251 10.33 19.97 -12.75
CA GLU A 251 9.98 21.27 -12.19
C GLU A 251 8.59 21.24 -11.54
N GLN A 252 8.30 22.19 -10.65
CA GLN A 252 6.94 22.36 -10.15
C GLN A 252 6.03 22.75 -11.32
N PRO A 253 4.83 22.16 -11.45
CA PRO A 253 3.91 22.54 -12.50
C PRO A 253 3.55 24.03 -12.35
N SER A 254 3.56 24.74 -13.47
CA SER A 254 3.14 26.14 -13.53
C SER A 254 1.61 26.26 -13.35
N GLU A 255 1.15 27.44 -12.94
CA GLU A 255 -0.29 27.74 -12.87
C GLU A 255 -0.97 27.56 -14.25
N GLU A 256 -0.28 27.90 -15.34
CA GLU A 256 -0.80 27.71 -16.70
C GLU A 256 -1.00 26.22 -17.03
N GLU A 257 -0.05 25.35 -16.68
CA GLU A 257 -0.19 23.90 -16.86
C GLU A 257 -1.34 23.34 -16.01
N ILE A 258 -1.48 23.80 -14.77
CA ILE A 258 -2.57 23.41 -13.88
C ILE A 258 -3.92 23.82 -14.47
N GLU A 259 -4.05 25.07 -14.93
CA GLU A 259 -5.29 25.56 -15.54
C GLU A 259 -5.60 24.85 -16.86
N LYS A 260 -4.59 24.52 -17.66
CA LYS A 260 -4.77 23.71 -18.87
C LYS A 260 -5.33 22.33 -18.56
N VAL A 261 -4.83 21.67 -17.52
CA VAL A 261 -5.35 20.37 -17.07
C VAL A 261 -6.78 20.50 -16.55
N ARG A 262 -7.09 21.56 -15.79
CA ARG A 262 -8.47 21.83 -15.33
C ARG A 262 -9.43 22.08 -16.48
N ALA A 263 -9.00 22.85 -17.48
CA ALA A 263 -9.77 23.12 -18.69
C ALA A 263 -10.00 21.84 -19.50
N ASP A 264 -8.97 20.99 -19.65
CA ASP A 264 -9.10 19.68 -20.27
C ASP A 264 -10.18 18.84 -19.57
N TRP A 265 -10.11 18.70 -18.24
CA TRP A 265 -11.12 17.95 -17.48
C TRP A 265 -12.53 18.51 -17.65
N LYS A 266 -12.69 19.83 -17.63
CA LYS A 266 -13.99 20.50 -17.79
C LYS A 266 -14.61 20.26 -19.17
N ASN A 267 -13.77 20.11 -20.20
CA ASN A 267 -14.22 19.93 -21.59
C ASN A 267 -14.59 18.47 -21.92
N ARG A 268 -14.37 17.51 -21.03
CA ARG A 268 -14.71 16.11 -21.26
C ARG A 268 -16.22 15.90 -21.20
N ASP A 269 -16.80 15.24 -22.20
CA ASP A 269 -18.21 14.84 -22.18
C ASP A 269 -18.42 13.57 -21.35
N LEU A 270 -18.88 13.73 -20.12
CA LEU A 270 -19.15 12.65 -19.15
C LEU A 270 -20.66 12.37 -18.99
N ARG A 271 -21.49 12.80 -19.95
CA ARG A 271 -22.92 12.49 -19.98
C ARG A 271 -23.11 11.02 -20.34
N THR A 272 -24.05 10.37 -19.67
CA THR A 272 -24.42 8.98 -19.94
C THR A 272 -25.58 8.91 -20.92
N LYS A 273 -25.50 7.99 -21.88
CA LYS A 273 -26.54 7.69 -22.88
C LYS A 273 -26.91 6.20 -22.81
N ASP A 274 -28.01 5.81 -23.46
CA ASP A 274 -28.41 4.41 -23.65
C ASP A 274 -28.45 3.57 -22.37
N VAL A 275 -28.87 4.20 -21.27
CA VAL A 275 -28.81 3.58 -19.94
C VAL A 275 -29.82 2.43 -19.83
N THR A 276 -29.31 1.23 -19.54
CA THR A 276 -30.10 -0.01 -19.41
C THR A 276 -29.76 -0.74 -18.11
N VAL A 277 -30.75 -1.35 -17.46
CA VAL A 277 -30.51 -2.30 -16.36
C VAL A 277 -30.31 -3.69 -16.97
N GLU A 278 -29.07 -4.16 -16.98
CA GLU A 278 -28.67 -5.43 -17.60
C GLU A 278 -28.95 -6.62 -16.67
N HIS A 279 -28.89 -6.39 -15.35
CA HIS A 279 -29.10 -7.46 -14.37
C HIS A 279 -29.57 -6.92 -13.01
N LYS A 280 -30.35 -7.75 -12.31
CA LYS A 280 -30.80 -7.52 -10.93
C LYS A 280 -30.56 -8.79 -10.11
N SER A 281 -30.11 -8.62 -8.88
CA SER A 281 -29.84 -9.70 -7.93
C SER A 281 -29.99 -9.19 -6.48
N GLU A 282 -29.91 -10.08 -5.51
CA GLU A 282 -29.89 -9.78 -4.08
C GLU A 282 -28.64 -10.41 -3.44
N MET A 283 -28.01 -9.73 -2.48
CA MET A 283 -26.85 -10.26 -1.78
C MET A 283 -26.82 -9.82 -0.32
N GLN A 284 -26.29 -10.70 0.54
CA GLN A 284 -25.99 -10.34 1.92
C GLN A 284 -24.53 -9.88 2.05
N LEU A 285 -24.30 -8.64 2.48
CA LEU A 285 -22.99 -8.04 2.67
C LEU A 285 -22.94 -7.26 3.99
N GLY A 286 -21.95 -7.54 4.83
CA GLY A 286 -21.79 -6.85 6.12
C GLY A 286 -23.04 -6.99 7.01
N GLY A 287 -23.64 -8.18 7.04
CA GLY A 287 -24.84 -8.48 7.85
C GLY A 287 -26.17 -8.00 7.25
N ARG A 288 -26.18 -7.31 6.11
CA ARG A 288 -27.41 -6.76 5.51
C ARG A 288 -27.68 -7.22 4.09
N LYS A 289 -28.96 -7.25 3.74
CA LYS A 289 -29.45 -7.52 2.39
C LYS A 289 -29.33 -6.26 1.53
N TYR A 290 -28.81 -6.42 0.32
CA TYR A 290 -28.75 -5.38 -0.71
C TYR A 290 -29.46 -5.86 -1.98
N GLN A 291 -30.19 -4.93 -2.60
CA GLN A 291 -30.68 -5.05 -3.97
C GLN A 291 -29.59 -4.58 -4.92
N ILE A 292 -29.10 -5.46 -5.79
CA ILE A 292 -28.05 -5.15 -6.76
C ILE A 292 -28.69 -4.86 -8.12
N ARG A 293 -28.27 -3.76 -8.74
CA ARG A 293 -28.61 -3.40 -10.12
C ARG A 293 -27.33 -3.21 -10.91
N VAL A 294 -27.10 -4.00 -11.95
CA VAL A 294 -26.01 -3.77 -12.90
C VAL A 294 -26.56 -2.96 -14.07
N PHE A 295 -25.98 -1.79 -14.31
CA PHE A 295 -26.33 -0.93 -15.41
C PHE A 295 -25.28 -1.02 -16.52
N SER A 296 -25.73 -0.91 -17.77
CA SER A 296 -24.90 -0.46 -18.88
C SER A 296 -25.27 0.96 -19.29
N HIS A 297 -24.32 1.68 -19.88
CA HIS A 297 -24.52 3.00 -20.46
C HIS A 297 -23.42 3.31 -21.48
N THR A 298 -23.68 4.26 -22.36
CA THR A 298 -22.68 4.80 -23.29
C THR A 298 -22.08 6.09 -22.73
N VAL A 299 -20.76 6.19 -22.70
CA VAL A 299 -20.01 7.42 -22.39
C VAL A 299 -18.81 7.50 -23.32
N GLN A 300 -18.52 8.68 -23.89
CA GLN A 300 -17.44 8.86 -24.87
C GLN A 300 -17.48 7.83 -26.02
N ASN A 301 -18.69 7.50 -26.50
CA ASN A 301 -18.95 6.50 -27.55
C ASN A 301 -18.46 5.07 -27.23
N ARG A 302 -18.39 4.73 -25.94
CA ARG A 302 -18.03 3.39 -25.46
C ARG A 302 -19.11 2.88 -24.52
N LYS A 303 -19.39 1.57 -24.57
CA LYS A 303 -20.27 0.90 -23.62
C LYS A 303 -19.52 0.63 -22.32
N HIS A 304 -20.07 1.10 -21.21
CA HIS A 304 -19.55 0.92 -19.87
C HIS A 304 -20.59 0.28 -18.96
N TYR A 305 -20.09 -0.44 -17.95
CA TYR A 305 -20.92 -1.09 -16.94
C TYR A 305 -20.65 -0.53 -15.54
N GLY A 306 -21.60 -0.72 -14.64
CA GLY A 306 -21.39 -0.47 -13.21
C GLY A 306 -22.51 -1.08 -12.37
N ALA A 307 -22.20 -1.44 -11.13
CA ALA A 307 -23.16 -2.01 -10.20
C ALA A 307 -23.55 -0.99 -9.12
N VAL A 308 -24.84 -0.98 -8.77
CA VAL A 308 -25.37 -0.21 -7.65
C VAL A 308 -25.98 -1.19 -6.66
N LEU A 309 -25.49 -1.17 -5.43
CA LEU A 309 -26.00 -1.96 -4.33
C LEU A 309 -26.81 -1.02 -3.43
N VAL A 310 -28.12 -1.24 -3.38
CA VAL A 310 -29.04 -0.42 -2.59
C VAL A 310 -29.46 -1.23 -1.36
N PRO A 311 -29.25 -0.71 -0.14
CA PRO A 311 -29.62 -1.44 1.06
C PRO A 311 -31.14 -1.65 1.09
N ASP A 312 -31.56 -2.82 1.56
CA ASP A 312 -32.99 -3.13 1.68
C ASP A 312 -33.72 -2.09 2.55
N GLY A 313 -34.92 -1.69 2.13
CA GLY A 313 -35.69 -0.62 2.79
C GLY A 313 -35.19 0.82 2.57
N ALA A 314 -34.24 1.07 1.66
CA ALA A 314 -33.80 2.42 1.31
C ALA A 314 -34.97 3.28 0.79
N LYS A 315 -35.11 4.50 1.34
CA LYS A 315 -36.13 5.47 0.93
C LYS A 315 -35.60 6.40 -0.17
N ARG A 316 -36.50 6.88 -1.02
CA ARG A 316 -36.20 7.87 -2.07
C ARG A 316 -35.43 9.08 -1.49
N GLY A 317 -34.29 9.42 -2.10
CA GLY A 317 -33.48 10.59 -1.78
C GLY A 317 -32.81 10.60 -0.40
N ASN A 318 -32.79 9.46 0.31
CA ASN A 318 -32.38 9.43 1.72
C ASN A 318 -31.11 8.62 2.00
N SER A 319 -30.59 7.88 1.02
CA SER A 319 -29.42 7.05 1.21
C SER A 319 -28.16 7.75 0.69
N PRO A 320 -27.15 8.03 1.54
CA PRO A 320 -25.85 8.50 1.08
C PRO A 320 -25.26 7.56 0.03
N VAL A 321 -24.38 8.07 -0.82
CA VAL A 321 -23.71 7.28 -1.85
C VAL A 321 -22.23 7.17 -1.54
N VAL A 322 -21.69 5.95 -1.60
CA VAL A 322 -20.25 5.71 -1.64
C VAL A 322 -19.88 5.16 -3.01
N LEU A 323 -19.08 5.92 -3.76
CA LEU A 323 -18.38 5.42 -4.93
C LEU A 323 -17.23 4.52 -4.47
N GLU A 324 -17.38 3.21 -4.64
CA GLU A 324 -16.36 2.22 -4.31
C GLU A 324 -15.49 1.93 -5.53
N LEU A 325 -14.30 2.54 -5.53
CA LEU A 325 -13.36 2.56 -6.65
C LEU A 325 -12.33 1.45 -6.46
N HIS A 326 -12.37 0.47 -7.36
CA HIS A 326 -11.59 -0.75 -7.20
C HIS A 326 -10.14 -0.62 -7.68
N GLY A 327 -9.24 -1.33 -6.99
CA GLY A 327 -7.83 -1.44 -7.37
C GLY A 327 -7.62 -2.18 -8.70
N VAL A 328 -6.35 -2.36 -9.06
CA VAL A 328 -5.93 -3.10 -10.26
C VAL A 328 -4.85 -4.11 -9.90
N ASN A 329 -4.71 -5.15 -10.71
CA ASN A 329 -3.56 -6.03 -10.69
C ASN A 329 -2.97 -6.13 -12.10
N ALA A 330 -1.75 -6.66 -12.24
CA ALA A 330 -1.04 -6.71 -13.52
C ALA A 330 -1.75 -7.50 -14.63
N ARG A 331 -2.72 -8.36 -14.27
CA ARG A 331 -3.53 -9.15 -15.21
C ARG A 331 -4.92 -8.54 -15.46
N TYR A 332 -5.20 -7.37 -14.89
CA TYR A 332 -6.52 -6.74 -14.94
C TYR A 332 -7.66 -7.71 -14.60
N SER A 333 -7.44 -8.56 -13.58
CA SER A 333 -8.40 -9.62 -13.28
C SER A 333 -9.80 -9.05 -12.99
N PRO A 334 -10.87 -9.76 -13.39
CA PRO A 334 -12.23 -9.32 -13.15
C PRO A 334 -12.48 -8.97 -11.67
N PHE A 335 -13.21 -7.88 -11.45
CA PHE A 335 -13.58 -7.45 -10.10
C PHE A 335 -14.93 -8.07 -9.71
N ASP A 336 -14.87 -8.95 -8.73
CA ASP A 336 -16.01 -9.61 -8.13
C ASP A 336 -16.74 -8.66 -7.17
N ILE A 337 -17.98 -8.31 -7.52
CA ILE A 337 -18.81 -7.36 -6.77
C ILE A 337 -19.06 -7.85 -5.32
N ALA A 338 -19.03 -9.15 -5.04
CA ALA A 338 -19.16 -9.67 -3.68
C ALA A 338 -17.95 -9.33 -2.78
N LYS A 339 -16.84 -8.84 -3.36
CA LYS A 339 -15.62 -8.45 -2.65
C LYS A 339 -15.54 -6.96 -2.31
N VAL A 340 -16.61 -6.20 -2.52
CA VAL A 340 -16.72 -4.83 -2.00
C VAL A 340 -16.45 -4.82 -0.49
N LYS A 341 -15.70 -3.81 -0.05
CA LYS A 341 -15.17 -3.70 1.31
C LYS A 341 -15.99 -2.76 2.15
N THR A 342 -16.54 -1.70 1.57
CA THR A 342 -17.15 -0.61 2.33
C THR A 342 -18.27 -1.10 3.25
N PRO A 343 -19.18 -2.03 2.85
CA PRO A 343 -20.17 -2.59 3.76
C PRO A 343 -19.58 -3.23 5.02
N ARG A 344 -18.43 -3.90 4.92
CA ARG A 344 -17.75 -4.55 6.05
C ARG A 344 -17.05 -3.56 6.97
N LEU A 345 -16.70 -2.37 6.47
CA LEU A 345 -16.02 -1.33 7.25
C LEU A 345 -16.98 -0.51 8.11
N PHE A 346 -18.25 -0.40 7.72
CA PHE A 346 -19.25 0.36 8.47
C PHE A 346 -19.81 -0.39 9.69
N GLY A 347 -19.63 -1.72 9.76
CA GLY A 347 -20.26 -2.58 10.77
C GLY A 347 -21.79 -2.57 10.68
N GLU A 348 -22.47 -3.29 11.58
CA GLU A 348 -23.93 -3.52 11.48
C GLU A 348 -24.79 -2.33 11.98
N ASN A 349 -24.22 -1.47 12.84
CA ASN A 349 -24.91 -0.41 13.59
C ASN A 349 -24.95 0.98 12.91
N ARG A 350 -24.47 1.13 11.68
CA ARG A 350 -24.45 2.44 10.99
C ARG A 350 -25.50 2.51 9.89
N SER A 351 -25.90 3.73 9.51
CA SER A 351 -26.68 3.95 8.31
C SER A 351 -25.86 3.49 7.11
N HIS A 352 -26.33 2.46 6.41
CA HIS A 352 -25.60 1.92 5.26
C HIS A 352 -25.91 2.75 4.02
N PRO A 353 -24.88 3.20 3.31
CA PRO A 353 -25.05 3.93 2.07
C PRO A 353 -25.40 3.00 0.91
N ILE A 354 -25.85 3.60 -0.19
CA ILE A 354 -25.78 2.98 -1.51
C ILE A 354 -24.30 2.82 -1.87
N ILE A 355 -23.91 1.62 -2.32
CA ILE A 355 -22.57 1.37 -2.84
C ILE A 355 -22.62 1.36 -4.36
N ALA A 356 -21.82 2.22 -4.96
CA ALA A 356 -21.72 2.38 -6.40
C ALA A 356 -20.34 1.92 -6.88
N VAL A 357 -20.32 0.86 -7.69
CA VAL A 357 -19.11 0.19 -8.17
C VAL A 357 -19.02 0.37 -9.70
N PRO A 358 -18.32 1.40 -10.20
CA PRO A 358 -18.09 1.55 -11.63
C PRO A 358 -17.17 0.45 -12.16
N SER A 359 -17.42 -0.02 -13.39
CA SER A 359 -16.45 -0.77 -14.18
C SER A 359 -15.67 0.19 -15.06
N PHE A 360 -14.39 0.40 -14.75
CA PHE A 360 -13.54 1.25 -15.59
C PHE A 360 -13.34 0.66 -16.99
N ARG A 361 -12.99 1.50 -17.96
CA ARG A 361 -12.65 1.12 -19.34
C ARG A 361 -11.71 -0.08 -19.39
N GLY A 362 -12.06 -1.05 -20.23
CA GLY A 362 -11.31 -2.28 -20.42
C GLY A 362 -11.31 -3.25 -19.24
N ASN A 363 -12.04 -2.97 -18.16
CA ASN A 363 -12.18 -3.87 -17.02
C ASN A 363 -13.49 -4.66 -17.05
N THR A 364 -13.48 -5.78 -16.33
CA THR A 364 -14.62 -6.68 -16.16
C THR A 364 -15.14 -6.64 -14.73
N LEU A 365 -16.46 -6.52 -14.55
CA LEU A 365 -17.15 -6.86 -13.30
C LEU A 365 -17.68 -8.28 -13.36
N VAL A 366 -17.72 -8.94 -12.21
CA VAL A 366 -18.34 -10.25 -12.02
C VAL A 366 -19.37 -10.15 -10.91
N LEU A 367 -20.54 -10.73 -11.17
CA LEU A 367 -21.58 -10.95 -10.17
C LEU A 367 -22.19 -12.33 -10.46
N GLU A 368 -22.14 -13.22 -9.48
CA GLU A 368 -22.57 -14.61 -9.63
C GLU A 368 -21.78 -15.30 -10.77
N ASP A 369 -22.48 -15.85 -11.77
CA ASP A 369 -21.93 -16.48 -12.97
C ASP A 369 -21.81 -15.51 -14.16
N LYS A 370 -22.17 -14.23 -13.98
CA LYS A 370 -22.22 -13.24 -15.06
C LYS A 370 -21.00 -12.34 -15.08
N THR A 371 -20.63 -11.93 -16.30
CA THR A 371 -19.52 -11.01 -16.56
C THR A 371 -20.01 -9.79 -17.33
N PHE A 372 -19.48 -8.62 -16.96
CA PHE A 372 -19.84 -7.33 -17.55
C PHE A 372 -18.56 -6.59 -17.93
N VAL A 373 -18.28 -6.47 -19.23
CA VAL A 373 -17.00 -5.96 -19.74
C VAL A 373 -17.18 -4.55 -20.28
N SER A 374 -16.56 -3.55 -19.65
CA SER A 374 -16.53 -2.19 -20.19
C SER A 374 -15.55 -2.11 -21.35
N GLU A 375 -15.91 -1.39 -22.41
CA GLU A 375 -15.05 -1.14 -23.56
C GLU A 375 -13.91 -0.17 -23.23
N GLY A 376 -12.91 -0.07 -24.12
CA GLY A 376 -11.75 0.81 -23.96
C GLY A 376 -10.50 0.11 -23.41
N SER A 377 -9.45 0.90 -23.14
CA SER A 377 -8.14 0.38 -22.73
C SER A 377 -7.97 0.42 -21.21
N PRO A 378 -7.63 -0.71 -20.56
CA PRO A 378 -7.38 -0.74 -19.12
C PRO A 378 -6.05 -0.08 -18.73
N ALA A 379 -5.21 0.28 -19.70
CA ALA A 379 -3.98 1.05 -19.48
C ALA A 379 -4.25 2.52 -19.10
N ASP A 380 -5.42 3.05 -19.46
CA ASP A 380 -5.88 4.38 -19.03
C ASP A 380 -6.45 4.29 -17.59
N ALA A 381 -5.57 3.94 -16.67
CA ALA A 381 -5.89 3.50 -15.32
C ALA A 381 -6.20 4.64 -14.34
N TRP A 382 -6.02 5.89 -14.76
CA TRP A 382 -6.13 7.07 -13.90
C TRP A 382 -7.20 8.02 -14.41
N ASP A 383 -6.89 8.76 -15.48
CA ASP A 383 -7.76 9.79 -16.03
C ASP A 383 -9.03 9.20 -16.60
N GLY A 384 -8.93 8.16 -17.42
CA GLY A 384 -10.08 7.46 -17.94
C GLY A 384 -10.91 6.77 -16.87
N ALA A 385 -10.27 6.13 -15.89
CA ALA A 385 -10.99 5.53 -14.77
C ALA A 385 -11.75 6.57 -13.93
N ALA A 386 -11.21 7.78 -13.76
CA ALA A 386 -11.90 8.88 -13.08
C ALA A 386 -13.09 9.41 -13.89
N ASP A 387 -12.94 9.53 -15.21
CA ASP A 387 -14.02 9.92 -16.12
C ASP A 387 -15.18 8.91 -16.06
N ASP A 388 -14.86 7.61 -16.11
CA ASP A 388 -15.85 6.53 -16.03
C ASP A 388 -16.57 6.52 -14.67
N ALA A 389 -15.86 6.84 -13.57
CA ALA A 389 -16.46 6.96 -12.25
C ALA A 389 -17.44 8.14 -12.14
N ILE A 390 -17.10 9.29 -12.70
CA ILE A 390 -17.95 10.49 -12.72
C ILE A 390 -19.17 10.27 -13.64
N ALA A 391 -18.96 9.64 -14.80
CA ALA A 391 -20.06 9.25 -15.69
C ALA A 391 -21.03 8.30 -14.99
N PHE A 392 -20.52 7.29 -14.28
CA PHE A 392 -21.36 6.39 -13.50
C PHE A 392 -22.08 7.12 -12.35
N LEU A 393 -21.45 8.11 -11.71
CA LEU A 393 -22.13 8.98 -10.75
C LEU A 393 -23.28 9.77 -11.38
N ASN A 394 -23.10 10.32 -12.60
CA ASN A 394 -24.17 10.99 -13.35
C ASN A 394 -25.37 10.05 -13.58
N LEU A 395 -25.11 8.79 -13.94
CA LEU A 395 -26.14 7.76 -14.04
C LEU A 395 -26.85 7.56 -12.69
N ILE A 396 -26.12 7.42 -11.59
CA ILE A 396 -26.72 7.20 -10.26
C ILE A 396 -27.65 8.35 -9.89
N THR A 397 -27.19 9.60 -10.07
CA THR A 397 -27.99 10.78 -9.74
C THR A 397 -29.28 10.90 -10.56
N SER A 398 -29.37 10.25 -11.73
CA SER A 398 -30.54 10.31 -12.61
C SER A 398 -31.44 9.06 -12.55
N LYS A 399 -30.88 7.88 -12.23
CA LYS A 399 -31.59 6.59 -12.33
C LYS A 399 -31.77 5.84 -11.01
N VAL A 400 -31.14 6.29 -9.92
CA VAL A 400 -31.23 5.64 -8.60
C VAL A 400 -32.00 6.57 -7.65
N PRO A 401 -33.34 6.46 -7.57
CA PRO A 401 -34.16 7.40 -6.82
C PRO A 401 -33.86 7.41 -5.31
N GLU A 402 -33.29 6.35 -4.75
CA GLU A 402 -32.90 6.23 -3.35
C GLU A 402 -31.67 7.08 -2.99
N ALA A 403 -30.87 7.46 -3.99
CA ALA A 403 -29.63 8.19 -3.80
C ALA A 403 -29.84 9.62 -3.31
N ASP A 404 -29.19 9.96 -2.20
CA ASP A 404 -29.02 11.33 -1.74
C ASP A 404 -27.78 11.94 -2.41
N THR A 405 -28.05 12.81 -3.39
CA THR A 405 -27.01 13.48 -4.17
C THR A 405 -26.26 14.57 -3.41
N GLY A 406 -26.73 14.96 -2.21
CA GLY A 406 -26.03 15.87 -1.31
C GLY A 406 -24.98 15.20 -0.43
N ARG A 407 -25.03 13.87 -0.29
CA ARG A 407 -24.14 13.07 0.57
C ARG A 407 -23.41 11.98 -0.23
N ILE A 408 -22.44 12.40 -1.04
CA ILE A 408 -21.60 11.51 -1.85
C ILE A 408 -20.17 11.48 -1.31
N SER A 409 -19.61 10.28 -1.17
CA SER A 409 -18.20 10.06 -0.81
C SER A 409 -17.53 9.13 -1.82
N ALA A 410 -16.23 9.32 -2.03
CA ALA A 410 -15.41 8.41 -2.84
C ALA A 410 -14.49 7.60 -1.93
N PHE A 411 -14.55 6.27 -2.04
CA PHE A 411 -13.68 5.36 -1.33
C PHE A 411 -12.90 4.55 -2.35
N GLY A 412 -11.58 4.42 -2.17
CA GLY A 412 -10.80 3.58 -3.07
C GLY A 412 -9.56 2.99 -2.44
N LYS A 413 -9.18 1.81 -2.93
CA LYS A 413 -7.95 1.12 -2.52
C LYS A 413 -6.97 0.97 -3.68
N SER A 414 -5.67 1.17 -3.43
CA SER A 414 -4.62 1.03 -4.46
C SER A 414 -4.96 1.95 -5.63
N ARG A 415 -4.97 1.47 -6.89
CA ARG A 415 -5.38 2.31 -8.04
C ARG A 415 -6.66 3.12 -7.75
N GLY A 416 -7.68 2.48 -7.18
CA GLY A 416 -8.94 3.13 -6.86
C GLY A 416 -8.82 4.27 -5.85
N GLY A 417 -7.83 4.25 -4.96
CA GLY A 417 -7.58 5.35 -4.01
C GLY A 417 -7.05 6.60 -4.70
N THR A 418 -6.20 6.45 -5.73
CA THR A 418 -5.79 7.57 -6.59
C THR A 418 -6.96 8.06 -7.44
N VAL A 419 -7.78 7.16 -7.99
CA VAL A 419 -9.00 7.53 -8.70
C VAL A 419 -9.95 8.30 -7.77
N ALA A 420 -10.06 7.92 -6.48
CA ALA A 420 -10.88 8.64 -5.50
C ALA A 420 -10.40 10.08 -5.29
N LEU A 421 -9.09 10.31 -5.25
CA LEU A 421 -8.51 11.66 -5.19
C LEU A 421 -8.83 12.45 -6.48
N LEU A 422 -8.67 11.83 -7.65
CA LEU A 422 -8.96 12.47 -8.94
C LEU A 422 -10.44 12.84 -9.09
N VAL A 423 -11.35 11.96 -8.71
CA VAL A 423 -12.79 12.24 -8.73
C VAL A 423 -13.13 13.34 -7.72
N GLY A 424 -12.52 13.31 -6.53
CA GLY A 424 -12.72 14.35 -5.51
C GLY A 424 -12.27 15.76 -5.91
N VAL A 425 -11.22 15.89 -6.73
CA VAL A 425 -10.78 17.20 -7.24
C VAL A 425 -11.59 17.64 -8.47
N ARG A 426 -12.11 16.70 -9.27
CA ARG A 426 -12.86 16.98 -10.51
C ARG A 426 -14.35 17.25 -10.28
N ASP A 427 -14.94 16.66 -9.25
CA ASP A 427 -16.39 16.70 -9.03
C ASP A 427 -16.75 17.23 -7.63
N LYS A 428 -17.30 18.45 -7.60
CA LYS A 428 -17.66 19.16 -6.36
C LYS A 428 -18.77 18.49 -5.55
N ARG A 429 -19.47 17.48 -6.11
CA ARG A 429 -20.49 16.70 -5.39
C ARG A 429 -19.85 15.77 -4.35
N ILE A 430 -18.58 15.39 -4.54
CA ILE A 430 -17.84 14.55 -3.60
C ILE A 430 -17.50 15.35 -2.34
N ARG A 431 -18.11 14.98 -1.22
CA ARG A 431 -17.92 15.64 0.08
C ARG A 431 -16.76 15.07 0.88
N SER A 432 -16.39 13.82 0.62
CA SER A 432 -15.26 13.18 1.29
C SER A 432 -14.57 12.17 0.38
N VAL A 433 -13.26 12.03 0.58
CA VAL A 433 -12.40 11.05 -0.12
C VAL A 433 -11.68 10.20 0.90
N VAL A 434 -11.79 8.88 0.75
CA VAL A 434 -10.99 7.91 1.48
C VAL A 434 -10.02 7.27 0.50
N ASN A 435 -8.76 7.74 0.54
CA ASN A 435 -7.66 7.12 -0.18
C ASN A 435 -7.00 6.04 0.69
N TRP A 436 -7.32 4.76 0.44
CA TRP A 436 -6.67 3.64 1.12
C TRP A 436 -5.48 3.10 0.31
N ALA A 437 -4.28 3.52 0.67
CA ALA A 437 -3.04 3.05 0.04
C ALA A 437 -3.06 3.23 -1.49
N GLY A 438 -3.79 4.25 -1.97
CA GLY A 438 -3.71 4.67 -3.35
C GLY A 438 -2.44 5.48 -3.54
N PRO A 439 -1.65 5.14 -4.56
CA PRO A 439 -0.41 5.85 -4.82
C PRO A 439 -0.72 7.30 -5.20
N SER A 440 -0.40 8.21 -4.30
CA SER A 440 -0.20 9.63 -4.58
C SER A 440 1.29 9.91 -4.58
N GLY A 441 1.78 10.87 -5.39
CA GLY A 441 3.22 11.15 -5.47
C GLY A 441 4.05 9.92 -5.82
N TRP A 442 3.65 9.16 -6.86
CA TRP A 442 4.26 7.89 -7.25
C TRP A 442 5.80 7.96 -7.25
N PHE A 443 6.35 9.02 -7.84
CA PHE A 443 7.78 9.23 -7.89
C PHE A 443 8.42 9.34 -6.51
N SER A 444 7.90 10.17 -5.60
CA SER A 444 8.45 10.27 -4.23
C SER A 444 8.29 8.99 -3.41
N ASN A 445 7.23 8.22 -3.67
CA ASN A 445 6.84 7.05 -2.87
C ASN A 445 7.47 5.72 -3.31
N MET A 446 8.02 5.62 -4.51
CA MET A 446 8.70 4.40 -4.97
C MET A 446 9.98 4.07 -4.19
N GLY A 447 10.41 4.94 -3.27
CA GLY A 447 11.58 4.74 -2.43
C GLY A 447 12.84 4.84 -3.28
N THR A 448 13.55 5.96 -3.18
CA THR A 448 14.62 6.19 -4.14
C THR A 448 15.95 5.54 -3.80
N PHE A 449 16.05 4.87 -2.64
CA PHE A 449 17.31 4.39 -2.08
C PHE A 449 18.43 5.45 -2.12
N GLY A 450 18.05 6.73 -1.94
CA GLY A 450 18.97 7.86 -1.95
C GLY A 450 19.27 8.44 -3.33
N TRP A 451 18.83 7.80 -4.42
CA TRP A 451 18.82 8.40 -5.75
C TRP A 451 17.83 9.56 -5.83
N SER A 452 18.05 10.51 -6.71
CA SER A 452 17.02 11.45 -7.16
C SER A 452 16.16 10.80 -8.24
N LEU A 453 14.95 11.31 -8.43
CA LEU A 453 14.05 10.84 -9.50
C LEU A 453 14.65 11.05 -10.89
N LYS A 454 15.34 12.18 -11.05
CA LYS A 454 16.09 12.53 -12.26
C LYS A 454 17.17 11.48 -12.56
N GLU A 455 17.90 11.00 -11.55
CA GLU A 455 18.88 9.92 -11.72
C GLU A 455 18.21 8.59 -12.09
N GLN A 456 17.09 8.23 -11.47
CA GLN A 456 16.38 7.00 -11.83
C GLN A 456 15.83 7.02 -13.26
N VAL A 457 15.25 8.15 -13.69
CA VAL A 457 14.79 8.28 -15.07
C VAL A 457 15.98 8.24 -16.02
N ARG A 458 17.09 8.95 -15.72
CA ARG A 458 18.32 8.86 -16.53
C ARG A 458 18.82 7.42 -16.64
N TRP A 459 18.81 6.67 -15.54
CA TRP A 459 19.16 5.26 -15.52
C TRP A 459 18.24 4.43 -16.43
N GLY A 460 16.92 4.63 -16.34
CA GLY A 460 15.95 3.96 -17.20
C GLY A 460 16.08 4.27 -18.69
N LEU A 461 16.69 5.40 -19.06
CA LEU A 461 16.95 5.76 -20.46
C LEU A 461 18.20 5.10 -21.05
N TRP A 462 19.10 4.56 -20.22
CA TRP A 462 20.39 4.04 -20.67
C TRP A 462 20.32 2.70 -21.38
N GLU A 463 19.39 1.84 -21.00
CA GLU A 463 19.17 0.57 -21.69
C GLU A 463 17.79 0.58 -22.36
N LYS A 464 17.75 0.32 -23.67
CA LYS A 464 16.49 -0.01 -24.31
C LYS A 464 15.94 -1.27 -23.66
N TRP A 465 14.72 -1.18 -23.13
CA TRP A 465 14.02 -2.34 -22.59
C TRP A 465 14.03 -3.46 -23.63
N LYS A 466 14.57 -4.62 -23.23
CA LYS A 466 14.53 -5.84 -24.03
C LYS A 466 13.42 -6.73 -23.47
N PRO A 467 12.40 -7.10 -24.26
CA PRO A 467 11.41 -8.08 -23.84
C PRO A 467 12.11 -9.33 -23.27
N GLY A 468 11.73 -9.74 -22.05
CA GLY A 468 12.27 -10.95 -21.40
C GLY A 468 13.33 -10.73 -20.32
N ARG A 469 13.92 -9.53 -20.18
CA ARG A 469 14.64 -9.18 -18.94
C ARG A 469 13.61 -8.75 -17.89
N GLY A 470 13.40 -9.57 -16.87
CA GLY A 470 12.62 -9.17 -15.70
C GLY A 470 13.24 -7.94 -15.03
N TRP A 471 12.44 -7.22 -14.23
CA TRP A 471 12.98 -6.25 -13.27
C TRP A 471 13.78 -7.06 -12.24
N GLY A 472 15.09 -7.16 -12.45
CA GLY A 472 16.05 -7.79 -11.53
C GLY A 472 16.29 -6.92 -10.32
#